data_AF-F3QJT0-F1
#
_entry.id   AF-F3QJT0-F1
#
_cell.length_a   1.000
_cell.length_b   1.000
_cell.length_c   1.000
_cell.angle_alpha   90.00
_cell.angle_beta   90.00
_cell.angle_gamma   90.00
#
_symmetry.space_group_name_H-M   'P 1'
#
loop_
_entity.id
_entity.type
_entity.pdbx_description
1 polymer ?
#
loop_
_entity_poly.entity_id
_entity_poly.type
_entity_poly.pdbx_seq_one_letter_code
_entity_poly.pdbx_strand_id
1 'polypeptide(L)' 'MIKQFIADAFTDKIFHGNPAAICLPERWPDDKLMQDIASENNLSETAFVVKEDSGWKLR' A
#
# COMPACT_ATOMS: atom_id res chain seq x y z
N MET A 1 10.65 5.90 8.53
CA MET A 1 9.98 4.59 8.70
C MET A 1 8.65 4.68 7.96
N ILE A 2 8.31 3.71 7.10
CA ILE A 2 7.03 3.73 6.36
C ILE A 2 6.01 2.93 7.16
N LYS A 3 4.85 3.52 7.48
CA LYS A 3 3.77 2.81 8.15
C LYS A 3 3.03 1.94 7.14
N GLN A 4 2.76 0.68 7.50
CA GLN A 4 2.07 -0.27 6.63
C GLN A 4 0.87 -0.92 7.32
N PHE A 5 -0.15 -1.21 6.53
CA PHE A 5 -1.32 -2.00 6.91
C PHE A 5 -1.55 -3.10 5.87
N ILE A 6 -2.27 -4.15 6.26
CA ILE A 6 -2.84 -5.14 5.35
C ILE A 6 -4.35 -5.09 5.53
N ALA A 7 -5.09 -5.04 4.42
CA ALA A 7 -6.54 -5.06 4.43
C ALA A 7 -7.07 -6.08 3.41
N ASP A 8 -8.09 -6.82 3.80
CA ASP A 8 -8.85 -7.70 2.94
C ASP A 8 -9.98 -6.89 2.27
N ALA A 9 -9.83 -6.55 0.99
CA ALA A 9 -10.79 -5.75 0.24
C ALA A 9 -12.04 -6.56 -0.16
N PHE A 10 -13.18 -5.88 -0.25
CA PHE A 10 -14.49 -6.43 -0.66
C PHE A 10 -15.03 -7.55 0.24
N THR A 11 -14.64 -7.57 1.52
CA THR A 11 -15.11 -8.53 2.52
C THR A 11 -15.27 -7.86 3.88
N ASP A 12 -16.13 -8.43 4.74
CA ASP A 12 -16.27 -8.09 6.17
C ASP A 12 -15.62 -9.16 7.08
N LYS A 13 -15.01 -10.20 6.51
CA LYS A 13 -14.34 -11.30 7.21
C LYS A 13 -12.87 -11.37 6.83
N ILE A 14 -12.01 -11.61 7.83
CA ILE A 14 -10.59 -11.90 7.62
C ILE A 14 -10.38 -13.15 6.76
N PHE A 15 -9.29 -13.19 5.99
CA PHE A 15 -8.92 -14.30 5.10
C PHE A 15 -9.91 -14.56 3.96
N HIS A 16 -10.68 -13.54 3.57
CA HIS A 16 -11.60 -13.56 2.43
C HIS A 16 -11.35 -12.32 1.56
N GLY A 17 -12.01 -12.21 0.41
CA GLY A 17 -11.84 -11.04 -0.46
C GLY A 17 -10.45 -10.98 -1.11
N ASN A 18 -9.93 -9.78 -1.33
CA ASN A 18 -8.62 -9.56 -1.95
C ASN A 18 -7.65 -8.83 -0.99
N PRO A 19 -6.60 -9.50 -0.49
CA PRO A 19 -5.63 -8.88 0.42
C PRO A 19 -4.72 -7.90 -0.33
N ALA A 20 -4.60 -6.68 0.19
CA ALA A 20 -3.66 -5.67 -0.31
C ALA A 20 -2.83 -5.07 0.83
N ALA A 21 -1.56 -4.82 0.54
CA ALA A 21 -0.72 -3.99 1.42
C ALA A 21 -0.97 -2.51 1.14
N ILE A 22 -1.01 -1.68 2.18
CA ILE A 22 -1.15 -0.23 2.07
C ILE A 22 -0.02 0.44 2.84
N CYS A 23 0.84 1.15 2.13
CA CYS A 23 1.97 1.90 2.65
C CYS A 23 1.64 3.40 2.71
N LEU A 24 1.90 4.03 3.86
CA LEU A 24 1.68 5.46 4.11
C LEU A 24 3.03 6.19 4.34
N PRO A 25 3.84 6.43 3.30
CA PRO A 25 5.08 7.18 3.44
C PRO A 25 4.82 8.69 3.53
N GLU A 26 5.69 9.43 4.23
CA GLU A 26 5.61 10.90 4.34
C GLU A 26 5.90 11.62 3.02
N ARG A 27 6.65 10.96 2.12
CA ARG A 27 7.01 11.42 0.78
C ARG A 27 7.12 10.22 -0.16
N TRP A 28 7.02 10.46 -1.46
CA TRP A 28 7.20 9.42 -2.46
C TRP A 28 8.56 8.72 -2.33
N PRO A 29 8.58 7.38 -2.11
CA PRO A 29 9.79 6.59 -2.31
C PRO A 29 10.14 6.58 -3.81
N ASP A 30 11.39 6.25 -4.14
CA ASP A 30 11.73 6.02 -5.54
C ASP A 30 11.05 4.76 -6.09
N ASP A 31 10.93 4.69 -7.42
CA ASP A 31 10.21 3.61 -8.10
C ASP A 31 10.82 2.23 -7.80
N LYS A 32 12.15 2.15 -7.63
CA LYS A 32 12.82 0.90 -7.30
C LYS A 32 12.42 0.42 -5.91
N LEU A 33 12.45 1.30 -4.91
CA LEU A 33 12.07 0.97 -3.55
C LEU A 33 10.59 0.58 -3.46
N MET A 34 9.69 1.26 -4.19
CA MET A 34 8.29 0.86 -4.25
C MET A 34 8.11 -0.55 -4.82
N GLN A 35 8.83 -0.87 -5.91
CA GLN A 35 8.82 -2.21 -6.50
C GLN A 35 9.43 -3.28 -5.59
N ASP A 36 10.54 -2.97 -4.92
CA ASP A 36 11.18 -3.87 -3.96
C ASP A 36 10.23 -4.16 -2.77
N ILE A 37 9.55 -3.13 -2.23
CA ILE A 37 8.55 -3.29 -1.15
C ILE A 37 7.36 -4.13 -1.63
N ALA A 38 6.82 -3.84 -2.82
CA ALA A 38 5.71 -4.60 -3.37
C ALA A 38 6.07 -6.09 -3.57
N SER A 39 7.30 -6.35 -4.03
CA SER A 39 7.83 -7.70 -4.22
C SER A 39 8.02 -8.42 -2.87
N GLU A 40 8.53 -7.73 -1.85
CA GLU A 40 8.71 -8.27 -0.50
C GLU A 40 7.36 -8.61 0.16
N ASN A 41 6.34 -7.77 -0.03
CA ASN A 41 5.00 -8.02 0.48
C ASN A 41 4.37 -9.28 -0.15
N ASN A 42 4.70 -9.58 -1.41
CA ASN A 42 4.24 -10.75 -2.15
C ASN A 42 2.70 -10.94 -2.11
N LEU A 43 1.98 -9.82 -2.18
CA LEU A 43 0.52 -9.77 -2.37
C LEU A 43 0.20 -9.38 -3.82
N SER A 44 -1.07 -9.47 -4.21
CA SER A 44 -1.49 -9.06 -5.56
C SER A 44 -1.13 -7.59 -5.83
N GLU A 45 -1.35 -6.71 -4.85
CA GLU A 45 -1.03 -5.30 -4.93
C GLU A 45 -0.46 -4.74 -3.60
N THR A 46 0.39 -3.73 -3.75
CA THR A 46 0.82 -2.84 -2.67
C THR A 46 0.53 -1.40 -3.09
N ALA A 47 -0.35 -0.73 -2.35
CA ALA A 47 -0.75 0.65 -2.58
C ALA A 47 0.15 1.62 -1.78
N PHE A 48 0.68 2.64 -2.44
CA PHE A 48 1.42 3.74 -1.82
C PHE A 48 0.56 5.00 -1.82
N VAL A 49 0.30 5.54 -0.63
CA VAL A 49 -0.59 6.70 -0.45
C VAL A 49 0.18 7.84 0.20
N VAL A 50 0.33 8.95 -0.51
CA VAL A 50 1.01 10.17 -0.02
C VAL A 50 0.00 11.31 0.07
N LYS A 51 0.03 12.02 1.21
CA LYS A 51 -0.79 13.22 1.43
C LYS A 51 -0.21 14.39 0.65
N GLU A 52 -1.07 15.11 -0.06
CA GLU A 52 -0.75 16.36 -0.74
C GLU A 52 -1.77 17.45 -0.36
N ASP A 53 -1.49 18.70 -0.75
CA ASP A 53 -2.33 19.86 -0.39
C ASP A 53 -3.79 19.71 -0.83
N SER A 54 -4.03 19.08 -1.98
CA SER A 54 -5.36 18.88 -2.55
C SER A 54 -5.94 17.48 -2.30
N GLY A 55 -5.35 16.67 -1.41
CA GLY A 55 -5.88 15.35 -1.05
C GLY A 55 -4.80 14.26 -0.96
N TRP A 56 -5.02 13.16 -1.67
CA TRP A 56 -4.16 11.98 -1.62
C TRP A 56 -3.81 11.54 -3.03
N LYS A 57 -2.53 11.25 -3.26
CA LYS A 57 -2.08 10.58 -4.47
C LYS A 57 -1.80 9.11 -4.17
N LEU A 58 -2.09 8.26 -5.15
CA LEU A 58 -2.04 6.81 -5.08
C LEU A 58 -1.15 6.28 -6.21
N ARG A 59 -0.26 5.34 -5.89
CA ARG A 59 0.43 4.46 -6.85
C ARG A 59 0.36 3.03 -6.38
#